data_AF-A0A960HV29-F1
#
_entry.id   AF-A0A960HV29-F1
#
_cell.length_a   1.000
_cell.length_b   1.000
_cell.length_c   1.000
_cell.angle_alpha   90.00
_cell.angle_beta   90.00
_cell.angle_gamma   90.00
#
_symmetry.space_group_name_H-M   'P 1'
#
loop_
_entity.id
_entity.type
_entity.pdbx_description
1 polymer ?
#
loop_
_entity_poly.entity_id
_entity_poly.type
_entity_poly.pdbx_seq_one_letter_code
_entity_poly.pdbx_strand_id
1 'polypeptide(L)' 'MDVHRESYAGVMAYLDRLGDELLDRQTAAEVAIASMGISFAVYSEGGAIDRAWPFDVIPRVIDQREWVDVADGLIQRL' A
#
# COMPACT_ATOMS: atom_id res chain seq x y z
N MET A 1 1.71 -22.41 12.46
CA MET A 1 0.70 -22.14 11.42
C MET A 1 1.26 -21.00 10.58
N ASP A 2 2.22 -21.32 9.72
CA ASP A 2 2.84 -20.33 8.84
C ASP A 2 2.26 -20.58 7.46
N VAL A 3 1.17 -19.86 7.15
CA VAL A 3 0.50 -19.93 5.87
C VAL A 3 1.08 -18.80 5.02
N HIS A 4 2.33 -18.95 4.60
CA HIS A 4 2.80 -18.16 3.48
C HIS A 4 1.95 -18.56 2.27
N ARG A 5 1.06 -17.65 1.83
CA ARG A 5 0.32 -17.81 0.58
C ARG A 5 1.34 -17.86 -0.57
N GLU A 6 1.27 -18.88 -1.41
CA GLU A 6 2.16 -19.07 -2.57
C GLU A 6 2.30 -17.80 -3.43
N SER A 7 1.22 -17.02 -3.53
CA SER A 7 1.17 -15.75 -4.26
C SER A 7 2.21 -14.72 -3.78
N TYR A 8 2.66 -14.77 -2.53
CA TYR A 8 3.67 -13.84 -2.00
C TYR A 8 5.10 -14.26 -2.30
N ALA A 9 5.37 -15.48 -2.76
CA ALA A 9 6.73 -15.99 -2.92
C ALA A 9 7.62 -15.09 -3.78
N GLY A 10 7.10 -14.61 -4.91
CA GLY A 10 7.83 -13.69 -5.80
C GLY A 10 8.09 -12.32 -5.17
N VAL A 11 7.13 -11.80 -4.41
CA VAL A 11 7.29 -10.52 -3.68
C VAL A 11 8.33 -10.66 -2.58
N MET A 12 8.27 -11.72 -1.78
CA MET A 12 9.24 -11.96 -0.71
C MET A 12 10.66 -12.07 -1.28
N ALA A 13 10.86 -12.86 -2.33
CA ALA A 13 12.17 -12.97 -2.99
C ALA A 13 12.67 -11.62 -3.55
N TYR A 14 11.76 -10.75 -3.99
CA TYR A 14 12.12 -9.41 -4.43
C TYR A 14 12.51 -8.50 -3.26
N LEU A 15 11.72 -8.50 -2.18
CA LEU A 15 11.98 -7.70 -0.98
C LEU A 15 13.28 -8.10 -0.28
N ASP A 16 13.55 -9.40 -0.14
CA ASP A 16 14.80 -9.93 0.42
C ASP A 16 16.02 -9.43 -0.35
N ARG A 17 15.89 -9.26 -1.66
CA ARG A 17 16.94 -8.80 -2.55
C ARG A 17 17.16 -7.29 -2.52
N LEU A 18 16.16 -6.51 -2.07
CA LEU A 18 16.28 -5.08 -1.86
C LEU A 18 17.05 -4.73 -0.58
N GLY A 19 16.81 -5.48 0.50
CA GLY A 19 17.42 -5.19 1.80
C GLY A 19 17.15 -3.74 2.25
N ASP A 20 18.21 -3.01 2.60
CA ASP A 20 18.13 -1.64 3.10
C ASP A 20 17.56 -0.63 2.08
N GLU A 21 17.64 -0.93 0.77
CA GLU A 21 17.09 -0.08 -0.30
C GLU A 21 15.56 0.07 -0.22
N LEU A 22 14.89 -0.79 0.57
CA LEU A 22 13.47 -0.68 0.85
C LEU A 22 13.14 0.57 1.66
N LEU A 23 13.99 0.96 2.62
CA LEU A 23 13.79 2.15 3.44
C LEU A 23 13.96 3.42 2.59
N ASP A 24 14.95 3.43 1.70
CA ASP A 24 15.16 4.53 0.76
C ASP A 24 13.93 4.73 -0.15
N ARG A 25 13.30 3.64 -0.59
CA ARG A 25 12.04 3.69 -1.34
C ARG A 25 10.88 4.22 -0.52
N GLN A 26 10.78 3.85 0.75
CA GLN A 26 9.76 4.39 1.65
C GLN A 26 9.91 5.91 1.79
N THR A 27 11.11 6.40 2.08
CA THR A 27 11.38 7.84 2.16
C THR A 27 11.12 8.56 0.83
N ALA A 28 11.51 7.96 -0.30
CA ALA A 28 11.24 8.54 -1.62
C ALA A 28 9.74 8.66 -1.92
N ALA A 29 8.94 7.66 -1.53
CA ALA A 29 7.48 7.68 -1.70
C ALA A 29 6.83 8.77 -0.83
N GLU A 30 7.27 8.94 0.41
CA GLU A 30 6.80 10.01 1.31
C GLU A 30 7.09 11.41 0.75
N VAL A 31 8.31 11.61 0.24
CA VAL A 31 8.70 12.87 -0.42
C VAL A 31 7.85 13.11 -1.67
N ALA A 32 7.60 12.08 -2.47
CA ALA A 32 6.76 12.19 -3.67
C ALA A 32 5.32 12.62 -3.32
N ILE A 33 4.69 11.97 -2.34
CA ILE A 33 3.34 12.31 -1.87
C ILE A 33 3.25 13.75 -1.38
N ALA A 34 4.22 14.17 -0.55
CA ALA A 34 4.28 15.54 -0.05
C ALA A 34 4.44 16.55 -1.20
N SER A 35 5.32 16.27 -2.17
CA SER A 35 5.60 17.16 -3.30
C SER A 35 4.40 17.31 -4.26
N MET A 36 3.55 16.28 -4.35
CA MET A 36 2.33 16.32 -5.16
C MET A 36 1.14 16.96 -4.43
N GLY A 37 1.30 17.36 -3.16
CA GLY A 37 0.22 17.93 -2.35
C GLY A 37 -0.88 16.91 -1.99
N ILE A 38 -0.54 15.62 -1.95
CA ILE A 38 -1.50 14.55 -1.63
C ILE A 38 -1.65 14.47 -0.10
N SER A 39 -2.79 14.92 0.43
CA SER A 39 -3.07 14.99 1.86
C SER A 39 -4.51 14.61 2.21
N PHE A 40 -4.76 14.38 3.50
CA PHE A 40 -6.09 14.30 4.08
C PHE A 40 -6.21 15.27 5.26
N ALA A 41 -7.41 15.82 5.45
CA ALA A 41 -7.71 16.72 6.56
C ALA A 41 -7.96 15.92 7.84
N VAL A 42 -7.23 16.25 8.90
CA VAL A 42 -7.47 15.76 10.25
C VAL A 42 -8.11 16.86 11.08
N TYR A 43 -9.31 16.60 11.56
CA TYR A 43 -10.05 17.51 12.42
C TYR A 43 -9.76 17.19 13.90
N SER A 44 -9.37 18.21 14.65
CA SER A 44 -9.20 18.17 16.11
C SER A 44 -9.90 19.36 16.74
N GLU A 45 -10.04 19.38 18.07
CA GLU A 45 -10.69 20.49 18.79
C GLU A 45 -10.05 21.87 18.50
N GLY A 46 -8.78 21.90 18.06
CA GLY A 46 -8.05 23.11 17.67
C GLY A 46 -8.13 23.49 16.18
N GLY A 47 -8.90 22.77 15.35
CA GLY A 47 -9.05 23.03 13.92
C GLY A 47 -8.66 21.85 13.02
N ALA A 48 -8.64 22.11 11.70
CA ALA A 48 -8.24 21.15 10.68
C ALA A 48 -6.77 21.34 10.31
N ILE A 49 -6.01 20.24 10.29
CA ILE A 49 -4.64 20.21 9.76
C ILE A 49 -4.54 19.24 8.59
N ASP A 50 -3.72 19.56 7.61
CA ASP A 50 -3.42 18.65 6.51
C ASP A 50 -2.28 17.72 6.90
N ARG A 51 -2.48 16.43 6.67
CA ARG A 51 -1.47 15.37 6.86
C ARG A 51 -1.19 14.71 5.52
N ALA A 52 0.08 14.51 5.19
CA ALA A 52 0.46 13.71 4.04
C ALA A 52 -0.15 12.32 4.15
N TRP A 53 -0.60 11.75 3.03
CA TRP A 53 -1.16 10.41 3.01
C TRP A 53 -0.08 9.39 3.43
N PRO A 54 -0.29 8.56 4.47
CA PRO A 54 0.61 7.44 4.75
C PRO A 54 0.60 6.45 3.57
N PHE A 55 1.78 6.10 3.08
CA PHE A 55 1.95 5.16 1.98
C PHE A 55 2.88 4.04 2.39
N ASP A 56 2.52 2.83 2.01
CA ASP A 56 3.30 1.62 2.25
C ASP A 56 3.85 1.12 0.91
N VAL A 57 5.17 0.98 0.83
CA VAL A 57 5.87 0.45 -0.36
C VAL A 57 5.75 -1.06 -0.49
N ILE A 58 5.25 -1.77 0.52
CA ILE A 58 5.03 -3.21 0.50
C ILE A 58 3.74 -3.53 -0.24
N PRO A 59 3.80 -4.27 -1.37
CA PRO A 59 2.61 -4.57 -2.14
C PRO A 59 1.73 -5.58 -1.41
N ARG A 60 0.42 -5.33 -1.42
CA ARG A 60 -0.58 -6.33 -1.03
C ARG A 60 -0.88 -7.22 -2.23
N VAL A 61 -0.36 -8.45 -2.23
CA VAL A 61 -0.66 -9.41 -3.29
C VAL A 61 -2.08 -9.94 -3.13
N ILE A 62 -2.83 -9.89 -4.22
CA ILE A 62 -4.15 -10.53 -4.38
C ILE A 62 -3.99 -11.59 -5.45
N ASP A 63 -4.38 -12.83 -5.16
CA ASP A 63 -4.37 -13.89 -6.16
C ASP A 63 -5.37 -13.58 -7.27
N GLN A 64 -5.05 -13.97 -8.52
CA GLN A 64 -5.93 -13.68 -9.65
C GLN A 64 -7.34 -14.25 -9.44
N ARG A 65 -7.47 -15.46 -8.89
CA ARG A 65 -8.78 -16.10 -8.67
C ARG A 65 -9.58 -15.34 -7.62
N GLU A 66 -8.93 -14.92 -6.54
CA GLU A 66 -9.54 -14.08 -5.51
C GLU A 66 -9.99 -12.73 -6.09
N TRP A 67 -9.16 -12.12 -6.93
CA TRP A 67 -9.50 -10.84 -7.57
C TRP A 67 -10.70 -10.94 -8.50
N VAL A 68 -10.83 -12.01 -9.28
CA VAL A 68 -11.97 -12.23 -10.17
C VAL A 68 -13.28 -12.24 -9.38
N ASP A 69 -13.35 -13.04 -8.32
CA ASP A 69 -14.55 -13.14 -7.49
C ASP A 69 -14.91 -11.79 -6.82
N VAL A 70 -13.90 -11.07 -6.32
CA VAL A 70 -14.09 -9.74 -5.72
C VAL A 70 -14.58 -8.74 -6.76
N ALA A 71 -13.97 -8.70 -7.94
CA ALA A 71 -14.34 -7.77 -9.01
C ALA A 71 -15.78 -8.01 -9.49
N ASP A 72 -16.16 -9.26 -9.73
CA ASP A 72 -17.52 -9.62 -10.13
C ASP A 72 -18.54 -9.22 -9.04
N GLY A 73 -18.20 -9.46 -7.77
CA GLY A 73 -19.04 -9.06 -6.63
C GLY A 73 -19.15 -7.55 -6.42
N LEU A 74 -18.17 -6.76 -6.88
CA LEU A 74 -18.23 -5.30 -6.89
C LEU A 74 -19.10 -4.77 -8.02
N ILE A 75 -18.98 -5.33 -9.23
CA ILE A 75 -19.79 -4.95 -10.40
C ILE A 75 -21.29 -5.15 -10.11
N GLN A 76 -21.66 -6.22 -9.41
CA GLN A 76 -23.06 -6.49 -9.03
C GLN A 76 -23.66 -5.45 -8.07
N ARG A 77 -22.84 -4.64 -7.39
CA ARG A 77 -23.27 -3.64 -6.39
C ARG A 77 -23.29 -2.20 -6.90
N LEU A 78 -23.00 -1.99 -8.18
CA LEU A 78 -23.16 -0.70 -8.87
C LEU A 78 -24.61 -0.49 -9.29
#